data_AF-A0A836BUQ7-F1
#
_entry.id   AF-A0A836BUQ7-F1
#
_cell.length_a   1.000
_cell.length_b   1.000
_cell.length_c   1.000
_cell.angle_alpha   90.00
_cell.angle_beta   90.00
_cell.angle_gamma   90.00
#
_symmetry.space_group_name_H-M   'P 1'
#
loop_
_entity.id
_entity.type
_entity.pdbx_description
1 polymer ?
#
loop_
_entity_poly.entity_id
_entity_poly.type
_entity_poly.pdbx_seq_one_letter_code
_entity_poly.pdbx_strand_id
1 'polypeptide(L)'
;MLPPLLGAQKLLAQDRPNTFFYGGLIKHPDTEDYTGRGGVYVHYRNKTGYQIIRAGVDKPVPFGAVMKKANWCYSPVGQSGGVPDRYMPAILHGCLPVMQQSIGAHTPVPVVLPLEDILPWHLFSTTVNVKNLDHLGKQLECLEPFLPRLRANLRGAWTYMMYTSIFGSYVGEDGGNDAFEGIIRVLTKRRDNNWTVDAETYSRITEREKWFPCILNSTATDLVGHMTWFAS
;
A
#
# COMPACT_ATOMS: atom_id res chain seq x y z
N MET A 1 10.25 -20.01 -0.77
CA MET A 1 9.85 -20.35 0.61
C MET A 1 9.67 -19.06 1.39
N LEU A 2 8.42 -18.65 1.62
CA LEU A 2 8.12 -17.74 2.72
C LEU A 2 8.18 -18.56 4.02
N PRO A 3 8.62 -17.99 5.15
CA PRO A 3 8.83 -18.78 6.36
C PRO A 3 7.46 -19.14 6.99
N PRO A 4 7.36 -20.30 7.67
CA PRO A 4 6.18 -20.67 8.46
C PRO A 4 5.91 -19.62 9.55
N LEU A 5 4.71 -19.60 10.13
CA LEU A 5 4.17 -18.72 11.21
C LEU A 5 5.16 -17.91 12.09
N LEU A 6 6.33 -18.47 12.45
CA LEU A 6 7.48 -17.78 13.06
C LEU A 6 8.09 -16.63 12.24
N GLY A 7 7.92 -16.62 10.91
CA GLY A 7 8.44 -15.60 10.00
C GLY A 7 7.72 -14.26 10.11
N ALA A 8 6.43 -14.28 10.46
CA ALA A 8 5.63 -13.07 10.61
C ALA A 8 6.14 -12.22 11.79
N GLN A 9 6.44 -12.81 12.95
CA GLN A 9 7.02 -12.09 14.10
C GLN A 9 8.39 -11.49 13.77
N LYS A 10 9.22 -12.17 12.96
CA LYS A 10 10.49 -11.61 12.48
C LYS A 10 10.30 -10.40 11.56
N LEU A 11 9.25 -10.37 10.73
CA LEU A 11 8.95 -9.21 9.87
C LEU A 11 8.49 -7.99 10.67
N LEU A 12 7.84 -8.19 11.82
CA LEU A 12 7.40 -7.13 12.74
C LEU A 12 8.55 -6.48 13.49
N ALA A 13 9.50 -7.30 13.96
CA ALA A 13 10.62 -6.87 14.81
C ALA A 13 11.89 -6.49 14.03
N GLN A 14 11.87 -6.54 12.69
CA GLN A 14 13.03 -6.21 11.87
C GLN A 14 13.33 -4.71 11.93
N ASP A 15 14.54 -4.40 12.37
CA ASP A 15 15.15 -3.10 12.13
C ASP A 15 15.30 -2.88 10.62
N ARG A 16 14.91 -1.70 10.15
CA ARG A 16 14.81 -1.37 8.74
C ARG A 16 15.57 -0.09 8.47
N PRO A 17 16.75 -0.17 7.84
CA PRO A 17 17.61 1.00 7.65
C PRO A 17 17.06 2.01 6.63
N ASN A 18 16.03 1.64 5.87
CA ASN A 18 15.38 2.54 4.92
C ASN A 18 13.97 2.89 5.41
N THR A 19 13.65 4.18 5.40
CA THR A 19 12.29 4.67 5.62
C THR A 19 11.39 4.32 4.43
N PHE A 20 11.86 4.55 3.20
CA PHE A 20 10.99 4.48 2.03
C PHE A 20 11.71 3.88 0.81
N PHE A 21 10.98 3.10 0.04
CA PHE A 21 11.45 2.53 -1.22
C PHE A 21 10.48 2.77 -2.37
N TYR A 22 11.04 3.11 -3.53
CA TYR A 22 10.38 2.98 -4.82
C TYR A 22 11.38 2.48 -5.86
N GLY A 23 11.02 1.40 -6.56
CA GLY A 23 11.81 0.88 -7.68
C GLY A 23 10.94 0.74 -8.91
N GLY A 24 11.24 1.38 -10.04
CA GLY A 24 10.39 1.28 -11.22
C GLY A 24 10.82 2.19 -12.37
N LEU A 25 10.13 2.07 -13.50
CA LEU A 25 10.41 2.94 -14.65
C LEU A 25 9.91 4.35 -14.36
N ILE A 26 10.78 5.34 -14.56
CA ILE A 26 10.47 6.76 -14.41
C ILE A 26 10.67 7.40 -15.78
N LYS A 27 9.57 7.62 -16.51
CA LYS A 27 9.59 8.22 -17.86
C LYS A 27 9.80 9.74 -17.80
N HIS A 28 9.14 10.37 -16.83
CA HIS A 28 9.10 11.82 -16.65
C HIS A 28 9.57 12.14 -15.24
N PRO A 29 10.84 12.58 -15.04
CA PRO A 29 11.37 12.89 -13.71
C PRO A 29 10.96 14.30 -13.26
N ASP A 30 9.67 14.61 -13.33
CA ASP A 30 9.07 15.87 -12.93
C ASP A 30 7.90 15.64 -11.98
N THR A 31 7.41 16.71 -11.35
CA THR A 31 6.30 16.68 -10.40
C THR A 31 4.93 16.62 -11.07
N GLU A 32 4.87 16.71 -12.40
CA GLU A 32 3.63 16.72 -13.18
C GLU A 32 3.24 15.32 -13.68
N ASP A 33 4.15 14.34 -13.59
CA ASP A 33 3.88 12.93 -13.84
C ASP A 33 2.59 12.48 -13.14
N TYR A 34 1.59 12.14 -13.95
CA TYR A 34 0.26 11.73 -13.47
C TYR A 34 0.29 10.51 -12.54
N THR A 35 1.33 9.66 -12.64
CA THR A 35 1.52 8.49 -11.77
C THR A 35 2.26 8.82 -10.47
N GLY A 36 2.75 10.05 -10.32
CA GLY A 36 3.55 10.50 -9.18
C GLY A 36 4.94 9.86 -9.06
N ARG A 37 5.36 9.02 -10.02
CA ARG A 37 6.69 8.36 -9.99
C ARG A 37 7.80 9.40 -10.16
N GLY A 38 7.60 10.34 -11.08
CA GLY A 38 8.45 11.52 -11.28
C GLY A 38 8.55 12.38 -10.02
N GLY A 39 7.41 12.73 -9.41
CA GLY A 39 7.37 13.52 -8.19
C GLY A 39 8.12 12.86 -7.03
N VAL A 40 7.92 11.55 -6.82
CA VAL A 40 8.69 10.79 -5.82
C VAL A 40 10.19 10.86 -6.09
N TYR A 41 10.61 10.73 -7.35
CA TYR A 41 12.02 10.86 -7.70
C TYR A 41 12.57 12.26 -7.45
N VAL A 42 11.85 13.30 -7.87
CA VAL A 42 12.27 14.70 -7.66
C VAL A 42 12.44 15.02 -6.18
N HIS A 43 11.48 14.64 -5.34
CA HIS A 43 11.47 15.01 -3.93
C HIS A 43 12.36 14.14 -3.04
N TYR A 44 12.62 12.88 -3.39
CA TYR A 44 13.21 11.90 -2.46
C TYR A 44 14.51 11.25 -2.92
N ARG A 45 14.95 11.38 -4.18
CA ARG A 45 16.15 10.68 -4.69
C ARG A 45 17.44 10.94 -3.91
N ASN A 46 17.55 12.11 -3.27
CA ASN A 46 18.75 12.53 -2.54
C ASN A 46 18.50 12.62 -1.02
N LYS A 47 17.37 12.12 -0.51
CA LYS A 47 17.05 12.16 0.92
C LYS A 47 17.56 10.91 1.62
N THR A 48 18.25 11.09 2.75
CA THR A 48 18.71 9.99 3.61
C THR A 48 17.53 9.13 4.07
N GLY A 49 17.69 7.80 4.01
CA GLY A 49 16.62 6.85 4.35
C GLY A 49 15.62 6.58 3.23
N TYR A 50 15.71 7.28 2.10
CA TYR A 50 14.86 7.05 0.92
C TYR A 50 15.66 6.38 -0.19
N GLN A 51 15.15 5.26 -0.69
CA GLN A 51 15.80 4.49 -1.76
C GLN A 51 14.93 4.51 -3.01
N ILE A 52 15.34 5.30 -4.00
CA ILE A 52 14.66 5.43 -5.28
C ILE A 52 15.51 4.78 -6.37
N ILE A 53 14.96 3.79 -7.08
CA ILE A 53 15.68 3.00 -8.08
C ILE A 53 14.94 3.06 -9.41
N ARG A 54 15.59 3.61 -10.43
CA ARG A 54 15.06 3.70 -11.79
C ARG A 54 15.32 2.41 -12.55
N ALA A 55 14.27 1.63 -12.77
CA ALA A 55 14.34 0.41 -13.56
C ALA A 55 14.80 0.73 -15.00
N GLY A 56 15.81 0.00 -15.48
CA GLY A 56 16.40 0.19 -16.81
C GLY A 56 17.43 1.30 -16.92
N VAL A 57 17.66 2.09 -15.86
CA VAL A 57 18.67 3.16 -15.84
C VAL A 57 19.72 2.91 -14.77
N ASP A 58 19.28 2.64 -13.54
CA ASP A 58 20.19 2.36 -12.44
C ASP A 58 20.63 0.88 -12.47
N LYS A 59 21.73 0.57 -11.79
CA LYS A 59 22.25 -0.81 -11.73
C LYS A 59 21.15 -1.77 -11.22
N PRO A 60 20.98 -2.94 -11.84
CA PRO A 60 20.02 -3.92 -11.38
C PRO A 60 20.23 -4.25 -9.91
N VAL A 61 19.16 -4.18 -9.14
CA VAL A 61 19.14 -4.61 -7.74
C VAL A 61 17.96 -5.55 -7.51
N PRO A 62 18.11 -6.54 -6.62
CA PRO A 62 17.00 -7.39 -6.24
C PRO A 62 16.00 -6.59 -5.40
N PHE A 63 14.93 -6.09 -6.02
CA PHE A 63 13.91 -5.26 -5.36
C PHE A 63 13.35 -5.90 -4.10
N GLY A 64 13.14 -7.23 -4.08
CA GLY A 64 12.68 -7.92 -2.87
C GLY A 64 13.65 -7.81 -1.69
N ALA A 65 14.97 -7.77 -1.93
CA ALA A 65 15.96 -7.56 -0.88
C ALA A 65 15.93 -6.12 -0.35
N VAL A 66 15.60 -5.15 -1.20
CA VAL A 66 15.45 -3.74 -0.82
C VAL A 66 14.15 -3.52 -0.05
N MET A 67 13.03 -4.09 -0.51
CA MET A 67 11.72 -4.01 0.16
C MET A 67 11.77 -4.55 1.60
N LYS A 68 12.52 -5.63 1.84
CA LYS A 68 12.74 -6.19 3.19
C LYS A 68 13.44 -5.22 4.14
N LYS A 69 14.19 -4.25 3.62
CA LYS A 69 14.93 -3.24 4.40
C LYS A 69 14.18 -1.91 4.52
N ALA A 70 13.05 -1.75 3.84
CA ALA A 70 12.29 -0.50 3.79
C ALA A 70 11.03 -0.56 4.67
N ASN A 71 10.73 0.51 5.40
CA ASN A 71 9.48 0.59 6.16
C ASN A 71 8.27 0.71 5.22
N TRP A 72 8.38 1.58 4.23
CA TRP A 72 7.32 1.98 3.31
C TRP A 72 7.70 1.71 1.85
N CYS A 73 6.73 1.29 1.04
CA CYS A 73 6.93 1.01 -0.39
C CYS A 73 5.88 1.72 -1.24
N TYR A 74 6.33 2.63 -2.10
CA TYR A 74 5.43 3.33 -3.03
C TYR A 74 4.84 2.36 -4.04
N SER A 75 3.52 2.30 -4.08
CA SER A 75 2.74 1.40 -4.92
C SER A 75 1.84 2.21 -5.85
N PRO A 76 2.41 2.97 -6.80
CA PRO A 76 1.63 3.74 -7.75
C PRO A 76 0.91 2.84 -8.75
N VAL A 77 -0.17 3.37 -9.33
CA VAL A 77 -0.87 2.76 -10.46
C VAL A 77 0.11 2.45 -11.61
N GLY A 78 -0.21 1.44 -12.39
CA GLY A 78 0.54 1.07 -13.59
C GLY A 78 0.68 2.22 -14.57
N GLN A 79 1.68 2.16 -15.44
CA GLN A 79 2.12 3.26 -16.31
C GLN A 79 1.13 3.66 -17.43
N SER A 80 -0.07 3.05 -17.41
CA SER A 80 -1.24 3.33 -18.26
C SER A 80 -2.55 3.26 -17.46
N GLY A 81 -2.52 3.59 -16.16
CA GLY A 81 -3.67 3.41 -15.27
C GLY A 81 -3.99 1.96 -14.92
N GLY A 82 -3.08 1.03 -15.22
CA GLY A 82 -3.21 -0.38 -14.86
C GLY A 82 -3.19 -0.61 -13.35
N VAL A 83 -3.64 -1.79 -12.92
CA VAL A 83 -3.69 -2.18 -11.50
C VAL A 83 -2.31 -1.99 -10.85
N PRO A 84 -2.22 -1.38 -9.65
CA PRO A 84 -0.94 -1.18 -8.96
C PRO A 84 -0.38 -2.52 -8.47
N ASP A 85 0.13 -3.40 -9.31
CA ASP A 85 0.67 -4.71 -8.91
C ASP A 85 1.78 -4.66 -7.83
N ARG A 86 2.36 -3.49 -7.58
CA ARG A 86 3.48 -3.26 -6.66
C ARG A 86 3.13 -3.33 -5.17
N TYR A 87 1.86 -3.19 -4.78
CA TYR A 87 1.47 -3.42 -3.38
C TYR A 87 1.67 -4.87 -2.98
N MET A 88 1.50 -5.83 -3.91
CA MET A 88 1.68 -7.26 -3.64
C MET A 88 3.10 -7.63 -3.20
N PRO A 89 4.17 -7.37 -3.99
CA PRO A 89 5.52 -7.66 -3.56
C PRO A 89 5.92 -6.85 -2.33
N ALA A 90 5.39 -5.62 -2.15
CA ALA A 90 5.61 -4.86 -0.92
C ALA A 90 5.07 -5.61 0.30
N ILE A 91 3.80 -6.05 0.24
CA ILE A 91 3.14 -6.85 1.27
C ILE A 91 3.90 -8.17 1.52
N LEU A 92 4.24 -8.92 0.49
CA LEU A 92 4.98 -10.19 0.64
C LEU A 92 6.37 -10.03 1.28
N HIS A 93 6.96 -8.83 1.21
CA HIS A 93 8.21 -8.48 1.87
C HIS A 93 8.04 -7.66 3.15
N GLY A 94 6.81 -7.53 3.64
CA GLY A 94 6.44 -6.81 4.86
C GLY A 94 6.70 -5.30 4.79
N CYS A 95 6.88 -4.75 3.59
CA CYS A 95 7.02 -3.33 3.34
C CYS A 95 5.62 -2.71 3.23
N LEU A 96 5.31 -1.72 4.06
CA LEU A 96 3.97 -1.16 4.13
C LEU A 96 3.66 -0.38 2.85
N PRO A 97 2.56 -0.67 2.14
CA PRO A 97 2.23 0.05 0.91
C PRO A 97 1.91 1.52 1.17
N VAL A 98 2.48 2.39 0.34
CA VAL A 98 2.02 3.77 0.16
C VAL A 98 1.24 3.80 -1.15
N MET A 99 -0.08 3.80 -1.03
CA MET A 99 -1.01 3.76 -2.15
C MET A 99 -1.30 5.18 -2.67
N GLN A 100 -1.76 5.31 -3.91
CA GLN A 100 -2.23 6.60 -4.41
C GLN A 100 -3.70 6.79 -4.08
N GLN A 101 -4.07 7.99 -3.61
CA GLN A 101 -5.48 8.37 -3.46
C GLN A 101 -6.08 8.78 -4.80
N SER A 102 -5.27 9.45 -5.62
CA SER A 102 -5.65 9.96 -6.91
C SER A 102 -4.47 9.93 -7.88
N ILE A 103 -4.78 9.95 -9.17
CA ILE A 103 -3.81 10.14 -10.26
C ILE A 103 -4.04 11.49 -10.93
N GLY A 104 -3.03 12.03 -11.59
CA GLY A 104 -3.11 13.33 -12.26
C GLY A 104 -2.73 14.50 -11.36
N ALA A 105 -1.71 15.25 -11.77
CA ALA A 105 -1.19 16.39 -11.02
C ALA A 105 -2.07 17.64 -11.12
N HIS A 106 -2.90 17.79 -12.17
CA HIS A 106 -3.76 18.97 -12.34
C HIS A 106 -5.23 18.65 -12.08
N THR A 107 -5.72 17.55 -12.64
CA THR A 107 -7.09 17.04 -12.49
C THR A 107 -7.05 15.68 -11.80
N PRO A 108 -7.10 15.65 -10.45
CA PRO A 108 -7.01 14.40 -9.70
C PRO A 108 -8.20 13.49 -10.00
N VAL A 109 -7.93 12.25 -10.40
CA VAL A 109 -8.94 11.19 -10.53
C VAL A 109 -8.75 10.21 -9.37
N PRO A 110 -9.78 9.99 -8.53
CA PRO A 110 -9.66 9.07 -7.40
C PRO A 110 -9.34 7.63 -7.84
N VAL A 111 -8.53 6.93 -7.04
CA VAL A 111 -8.11 5.54 -7.27
C VAL A 111 -8.85 4.60 -6.33
N VAL A 112 -9.48 3.58 -6.88
CA VAL A 112 -10.09 2.46 -6.15
C VAL A 112 -8.97 1.54 -5.64
N LEU A 113 -8.97 1.21 -4.34
CA LEU A 113 -7.97 0.28 -3.81
C LEU A 113 -8.41 -1.16 -4.08
N PRO A 114 -7.47 -2.08 -4.38
CA PRO A 114 -7.80 -3.47 -4.63
C PRO A 114 -8.55 -4.10 -3.45
N LEU A 115 -9.68 -4.76 -3.73
CA LEU A 115 -10.51 -5.45 -2.74
C LEU A 115 -10.93 -4.55 -1.55
N GLU A 116 -11.03 -3.23 -1.74
CA GLU A 116 -11.33 -2.28 -0.65
C GLU A 116 -12.68 -2.52 0.05
N ASP A 117 -13.60 -3.25 -0.60
CA ASP A 117 -14.87 -3.64 0.00
C ASP A 117 -14.69 -4.59 1.19
N ILE A 118 -13.58 -5.34 1.25
CA ILE A 118 -13.30 -6.33 2.30
C ILE A 118 -11.97 -6.08 3.01
N LEU A 119 -11.05 -5.33 2.41
CA LEU A 119 -9.74 -5.05 3.00
C LEU A 119 -9.69 -3.67 3.66
N PRO A 120 -9.43 -3.60 4.98
CA PRO A 120 -9.31 -2.33 5.69
C PRO A 120 -7.91 -1.73 5.48
N TRP A 121 -7.64 -1.21 4.29
CA TRP A 121 -6.32 -0.69 3.88
C TRP A 121 -5.67 0.26 4.90
N HIS A 122 -6.45 1.12 5.56
CA HIS A 122 -5.98 2.02 6.60
C HIS A 122 -5.31 1.34 7.80
N LEU A 123 -5.55 0.05 8.02
CA LEU A 123 -4.93 -0.71 9.10
C LEU A 123 -3.55 -1.26 8.75
N PHE A 124 -3.14 -1.28 7.48
CA PHE A 124 -1.88 -1.88 7.03
C PHE A 124 -1.17 -1.14 5.88
N SER A 125 -1.67 0.02 5.50
CA SER A 125 -1.08 0.87 4.46
C SER A 125 -1.28 2.33 4.82
N THR A 126 -0.70 3.21 4.01
CA THR A 126 -1.09 4.62 3.97
C THR A 126 -1.37 5.02 2.53
N THR A 127 -1.88 6.23 2.33
CA THR A 127 -2.15 6.77 0.99
C THR A 127 -1.59 8.16 0.82
N VAL A 128 -1.26 8.54 -0.41
CA VAL A 128 -0.78 9.89 -0.74
C VAL A 128 -1.47 10.43 -1.99
N ASN A 129 -1.74 11.74 -2.00
CA ASN A 129 -2.14 12.47 -3.19
C ASN A 129 -0.88 12.85 -3.99
N VAL A 130 -0.90 12.66 -5.32
CA VAL A 130 0.23 13.03 -6.19
C VAL A 130 0.64 14.50 -6.03
N LYS A 131 -0.33 15.39 -5.78
CA LYS A 131 -0.08 16.82 -5.54
C LYS A 131 0.69 17.11 -4.23
N ASN A 132 0.63 16.19 -3.27
CA ASN A 132 1.18 16.36 -1.91
C ASN A 132 2.42 15.48 -1.68
N LEU A 133 3.08 15.01 -2.75
CA LEU A 133 4.23 14.13 -2.64
C LEU A 133 5.40 14.80 -1.92
N ASP A 134 5.54 16.12 -1.97
CA ASP A 134 6.56 16.88 -1.24
C ASP A 134 6.43 16.73 0.30
N HIS A 135 5.22 16.51 0.79
CA HIS A 135 4.90 16.32 2.21
C HIS A 135 4.91 14.85 2.67
N LEU A 136 4.99 13.88 1.75
CA LEU A 136 4.96 12.45 2.07
C LEU A 136 5.93 12.07 3.19
N GLY A 137 7.14 12.62 3.21
CA GLY A 137 8.13 12.30 4.26
C GLY A 137 7.63 12.59 5.68
N LYS A 138 6.96 13.74 5.89
CA LYS A 138 6.39 14.10 7.21
C LYS A 138 5.24 13.16 7.59
N GLN A 139 4.44 12.74 6.62
CA GLN A 139 3.38 11.76 6.85
C GLN A 139 3.97 10.40 7.26
N LEU A 140 5.04 9.95 6.60
CA LEU A 140 5.72 8.70 6.96
C LEU A 140 6.35 8.76 8.35
N GLU A 141 6.98 9.88 8.71
CA GLU A 141 7.53 10.14 10.05
C GLU A 141 6.44 10.09 11.13
N CYS A 142 5.29 10.74 10.89
CA CYS A 142 4.14 10.68 11.81
C CYS A 142 3.60 9.26 12.02
N LEU A 143 3.74 8.40 11.02
CA LEU A 143 3.30 7.00 11.07
C LEU A 143 4.33 6.05 11.73
N GLU A 144 5.56 6.49 11.99
CA GLU A 144 6.62 5.63 12.54
C GLU A 144 6.22 4.91 13.84
N PRO A 145 5.57 5.57 14.84
CA PRO A 145 5.14 4.91 16.06
C PRO A 145 4.13 3.77 15.84
N PHE A 146 3.43 3.76 14.69
CA PHE A 146 2.40 2.77 14.37
C PHE A 146 2.93 1.59 13.53
N LEU A 147 4.19 1.62 13.07
CA LEU A 147 4.78 0.60 12.19
C LEU A 147 4.60 -0.84 12.67
N PRO A 148 4.84 -1.20 13.95
CA PRO A 148 4.66 -2.58 14.41
C PRO A 148 3.22 -3.06 14.24
N ARG A 149 2.25 -2.20 14.53
CA ARG A 149 0.82 -2.49 14.41
C ARG A 149 0.39 -2.63 12.95
N LEU A 150 0.79 -1.67 12.10
CA LEU A 150 0.46 -1.71 10.68
C LEU A 150 0.98 -2.99 10.00
N ARG A 151 2.20 -3.43 10.35
CA ARG A 151 2.75 -4.69 9.83
C ARG A 151 2.05 -5.91 10.38
N ALA A 152 1.55 -5.88 11.61
CA ALA A 152 0.81 -7.01 12.17
C ALA A 152 -0.48 -7.26 11.37
N ASN A 153 -1.17 -6.19 11.00
CA ASN A 153 -2.39 -6.24 10.18
C ASN A 153 -2.15 -6.70 8.75
N LEU A 154 -0.95 -6.45 8.21
CA LEU A 154 -0.55 -6.89 6.86
C LEU A 154 -0.64 -8.43 6.70
N ARG A 155 -0.44 -9.18 7.80
CA ARG A 155 -0.56 -10.64 7.82
C ARG A 155 -1.97 -11.14 7.47
N GLY A 156 -3.02 -10.42 7.85
CA GLY A 156 -4.40 -10.81 7.50
C GLY A 156 -4.77 -10.40 6.07
N ALA A 157 -4.13 -9.35 5.54
CA ALA A 157 -4.48 -8.82 4.23
C ALA A 157 -3.92 -9.64 3.06
N TRP A 158 -2.70 -10.19 3.19
CA TRP A 158 -2.02 -10.83 2.05
C TRP A 158 -2.68 -12.13 1.57
N THR A 159 -3.38 -12.85 2.46
CA THR A 159 -4.02 -14.13 2.12
C THR A 159 -5.09 -13.91 1.06
N TYR A 160 -5.92 -12.87 1.21
CA TYR A 160 -6.95 -12.47 0.25
C TYR A 160 -6.42 -11.93 -1.08
N MET A 161 -5.10 -11.79 -1.23
CA MET A 161 -4.51 -11.27 -2.46
C MET A 161 -3.67 -12.32 -3.22
N MET A 162 -3.52 -13.53 -2.67
CA MET A 162 -2.81 -14.64 -3.30
C MET A 162 -3.73 -15.85 -3.46
N TYR A 163 -3.65 -16.54 -4.61
CA TYR A 163 -4.36 -17.80 -4.83
C TYR A 163 -3.69 -18.96 -4.09
N THR A 164 -3.85 -18.99 -2.76
CA THR A 164 -3.31 -20.05 -1.90
C THR A 164 -4.14 -21.34 -1.99
N SER A 165 -5.32 -21.33 -2.61
CA SER A 165 -6.01 -22.58 -3.00
C SER A 165 -5.19 -23.47 -3.96
N ILE A 166 -4.27 -22.88 -4.74
CA ILE A 166 -3.42 -23.63 -5.68
C ILE A 166 -2.05 -23.94 -5.07
N PHE A 167 -1.47 -22.99 -4.30
CA PHE A 167 -0.08 -23.06 -3.82
C PHE A 167 0.08 -22.91 -2.30
N GLY A 168 -1.01 -22.91 -1.54
CA GLY A 168 -1.05 -22.59 -0.11
C GLY A 168 -0.31 -23.60 0.77
N SER A 169 -0.32 -24.87 0.38
CA SER A 169 0.42 -25.93 1.08
C SER A 169 1.93 -25.66 1.14
N TYR A 170 2.50 -24.94 0.15
CA TYR A 170 3.91 -24.54 0.16
C TYR A 170 4.24 -23.41 1.14
N VAL A 171 3.23 -22.71 1.66
CA VAL A 171 3.36 -21.59 2.59
C VAL A 171 2.58 -21.78 3.89
N GLY A 172 1.99 -22.96 4.11
CA GLY A 172 1.27 -23.31 5.34
C GLY A 172 -0.15 -22.74 5.42
N GLU A 173 -0.79 -22.48 4.28
CA GLU A 173 -2.17 -21.99 4.17
C GLU A 173 -3.10 -23.09 3.65
N ASP A 174 -4.35 -23.10 4.13
CA ASP A 174 -5.39 -24.07 3.76
C ASP A 174 -6.24 -23.64 2.55
N GLY A 175 -6.05 -22.40 2.08
CA GLY A 175 -6.79 -21.81 0.97
C GLY A 175 -8.16 -21.25 1.33
N GLY A 176 -8.58 -21.30 2.60
CA GLY A 176 -9.92 -20.88 3.03
C GLY A 176 -10.18 -19.37 3.00
N ASN A 177 -9.13 -18.55 2.96
CA ASN A 177 -9.20 -17.08 2.89
C ASN A 177 -8.22 -16.54 1.84
N ASP A 178 -8.31 -17.07 0.62
CA ASP A 178 -7.40 -16.75 -0.47
C ASP A 178 -7.95 -15.69 -1.45
N ALA A 179 -7.24 -15.42 -2.55
CA ALA A 179 -7.69 -14.47 -3.57
C ALA A 179 -9.03 -14.83 -4.23
N PHE A 180 -9.32 -16.11 -4.43
CA PHE A 180 -10.60 -16.53 -4.98
C PHE A 180 -11.74 -16.18 -4.01
N GLU A 181 -11.60 -16.57 -2.76
CA GLU A 181 -12.57 -16.24 -1.71
C GLU A 181 -12.73 -14.72 -1.54
N GLY A 182 -11.63 -13.97 -1.58
CA GLY A 182 -11.65 -12.51 -1.54
C GLY A 182 -12.50 -11.90 -2.66
N ILE A 183 -12.34 -12.38 -3.90
CA ILE A 183 -13.15 -11.91 -5.03
C ILE A 183 -14.63 -12.27 -4.83
N ILE A 184 -14.94 -13.50 -4.42
CA ILE A 184 -16.33 -13.94 -4.17
C ILE A 184 -17.00 -13.08 -3.10
N ARG A 185 -16.29 -12.74 -2.02
CA ARG A 185 -16.81 -11.85 -0.97
C ARG A 185 -17.06 -10.43 -1.46
N VAL A 186 -16.16 -9.86 -2.26
CA VAL A 186 -16.38 -8.55 -2.89
C VAL A 186 -17.62 -8.57 -3.76
N LEU A 187 -17.76 -9.58 -4.63
CA LEU A 187 -18.91 -9.71 -5.53
C LEU A 187 -20.22 -9.90 -4.74
N THR A 188 -20.20 -10.71 -3.70
CA THR A 188 -21.35 -10.93 -2.80
C THR A 188 -21.76 -9.63 -2.12
N LYS A 189 -20.80 -8.91 -1.52
CA LYS A 189 -21.06 -7.63 -0.84
C LYS A 189 -21.58 -6.58 -1.82
N ARG A 190 -21.06 -6.54 -3.05
CA ARG A 190 -21.54 -5.62 -4.08
C ARG A 190 -22.95 -5.97 -4.55
N ARG A 191 -23.25 -7.25 -4.78
CA ARG A 191 -24.59 -7.73 -5.13
C ARG A 191 -25.60 -7.35 -4.03
N ASP A 192 -25.28 -7.66 -2.78
CA ASP A 192 -26.19 -7.47 -1.64
C ASP A 192 -26.47 -5.99 -1.35
N ASN A 193 -25.52 -5.10 -1.68
CA ASN A 193 -25.66 -3.66 -1.55
C ASN A 193 -26.14 -2.97 -2.85
N ASN A 194 -26.57 -3.73 -3.86
CA ASN A 194 -26.97 -3.21 -5.18
C ASN A 194 -25.95 -2.22 -5.77
N TRP A 195 -24.67 -2.57 -5.66
CA TRP A 195 -23.56 -1.67 -5.96
C TRP A 195 -23.57 -1.23 -7.43
N THR A 196 -23.52 0.08 -7.63
CA THR A 196 -23.47 0.75 -8.94
C THR A 196 -22.22 1.62 -9.03
N VAL A 197 -21.64 1.75 -10.22
CA VAL A 197 -20.59 2.75 -10.48
C VAL A 197 -21.28 4.10 -10.70
N ASP A 198 -21.41 4.89 -9.64
CA ASP A 198 -22.08 6.19 -9.65
C ASP A 198 -21.30 7.26 -8.85
N ALA A 199 -21.87 8.47 -8.80
CA ALA A 199 -21.26 9.59 -8.09
C ALA A 199 -21.08 9.33 -6.58
N GLU A 200 -21.94 8.50 -5.96
CA GLU A 200 -21.85 8.15 -4.54
C GLU A 200 -20.65 7.23 -4.28
N THR A 201 -20.39 6.29 -5.19
CA THR A 201 -19.17 5.47 -5.17
C THR A 201 -17.91 6.35 -5.20
N TYR A 202 -17.88 7.38 -6.03
CA TYR A 202 -16.75 8.32 -6.06
C TYR A 202 -16.67 9.19 -4.81
N SER A 203 -17.80 9.59 -4.22
CA SER A 203 -17.85 10.33 -2.95
C SER A 203 -17.18 9.57 -1.81
N ARG A 204 -17.49 8.27 -1.65
CA ARG A 204 -16.81 7.39 -0.68
C ARG A 204 -15.29 7.33 -0.88
N ILE A 205 -14.83 7.32 -2.13
CA ILE A 205 -13.40 7.31 -2.44
C ILE A 205 -12.77 8.67 -2.07
N THR A 206 -13.48 9.78 -2.26
CA THR A 206 -12.97 11.12 -1.92
C THR A 206 -12.89 11.38 -0.42
N GLU A 207 -13.74 10.76 0.41
CA GLU A 207 -13.65 10.90 1.87
C GLU A 207 -12.61 9.98 2.54
N ARG A 208 -11.91 9.16 1.76
CA ARG A 208 -10.99 8.13 2.27
C ARG A 208 -9.84 8.70 3.11
N GLU A 209 -9.50 9.98 2.92
CA GLU A 209 -8.53 10.69 3.74
C GLU A 209 -8.82 10.58 5.25
N LYS A 210 -10.10 10.53 5.64
CA LYS A 210 -10.53 10.40 7.04
C LYS A 210 -10.14 9.06 7.67
N TRP A 211 -9.89 8.03 6.86
CA TRP A 211 -9.60 6.69 7.36
C TRP A 211 -8.12 6.48 7.64
N PHE A 212 -7.24 7.27 7.00
CA PHE A 212 -5.79 7.09 7.11
C PHE A 212 -5.18 8.07 8.12
N PRO A 213 -4.34 7.58 9.04
CA PRO A 213 -3.61 8.46 9.95
C PRO A 213 -2.68 9.42 9.20
N CYS A 214 -2.43 10.59 9.79
CA CYS A 214 -1.32 11.46 9.44
C CYS A 214 -1.36 12.03 8.01
N ILE A 215 -2.51 11.99 7.34
CA ILE A 215 -2.73 12.78 6.12
C ILE A 215 -2.82 14.26 6.51
N LEU A 216 -2.28 15.15 5.67
CA LEU A 216 -2.32 16.60 5.87
C LEU A 216 -3.73 17.05 6.31
N ASN A 217 -3.81 17.77 7.43
CA ASN A 217 -5.03 18.21 8.15
C ASN A 217 -5.75 17.19 9.06
N SER A 218 -5.27 15.93 9.20
CA SER A 218 -5.77 15.02 10.24
C SER A 218 -5.02 15.23 11.57
N THR A 219 -5.73 15.50 12.65
CA THR A 219 -5.15 15.55 14.00
C THR A 219 -4.94 14.13 14.53
N ALA A 220 -3.78 13.88 15.17
CA ALA A 220 -3.41 12.56 15.72
C ALA A 220 -4.42 11.96 16.73
N THR A 221 -5.36 12.77 17.23
CA THR A 221 -6.41 12.40 18.18
C THR A 221 -7.46 11.43 17.64
N ASP A 222 -7.63 11.30 16.32
CA ASP A 222 -8.66 10.41 15.73
C ASP A 222 -8.24 8.93 15.71
N LEU A 223 -7.02 8.59 16.13
CA LEU A 223 -6.43 7.26 15.94
C LEU A 223 -6.79 6.22 17.00
N VAL A 224 -7.33 6.65 18.14
CA VAL A 224 -7.60 5.75 19.27
C VAL A 224 -8.97 5.08 19.16
N GLY A 225 -9.94 5.69 18.46
CA GLY A 225 -11.34 5.25 18.45
C GLY A 225 -11.70 4.16 17.42
N HIS A 226 -11.07 4.13 16.25
CA HIS A 226 -11.53 3.28 15.13
C HIS A 226 -10.96 1.86 15.11
N MET A 227 -10.16 1.48 16.11
CA MET A 227 -9.13 0.47 15.92
C MET A 227 -9.30 -0.79 16.83
N THR A 228 -10.46 -0.98 17.47
CA THR A 228 -10.72 -2.10 18.40
C THR A 228 -11.36 -3.36 17.79
N TRP A 229 -11.65 -3.40 16.49
CA TRP A 229 -12.55 -4.41 15.91
C TRP A 229 -11.92 -5.66 15.25
N PHE A 230 -10.59 -5.81 15.21
CA PHE A 230 -9.95 -6.91 14.44
C PHE A 230 -9.08 -7.87 15.27
N ALA A 231 -9.24 -7.87 16.60
CA ALA A 231 -8.66 -8.89 17.47
C ALA A 231 -9.72 -9.94 17.85
N SER A 232 -10.23 -10.66 16.86
CA SER A 232 -11.07 -11.85 17.05
C SER A 232 -10.93 -12.78 15.85
#